data_AF-A0A0M4CMC0-F1
#
_entry.id   AF-A0A0M4CMC0-F1
#
_cell.length_a   1.000
_cell.length_b   1.000
_cell.length_c   1.000
_cell.angle_alpha   90.00
_cell.angle_beta   90.00
_cell.angle_gamma   90.00
#
_symmetry.space_group_name_H-M   'P 1'
#
loop_
_entity.id
_entity.type
_entity.pdbx_description
1 polymer ?
#
loop_
_entity_poly.entity_id
_entity_poly.type
_entity_poly.pdbx_seq_one_letter_code
_entity_poly.pdbx_strand_id
1 'polypeptide(L)'
;MSDTPALLFSPKRHRSQRDRMARLPAGANFLAPIIAETLLDRLSMVTRDFPRTLLIGAHDAALADQLRAMGTRLSILEAAPGLAAHSDAIVAEADRVDLPFASFDLIVWPGGLDSVNDVPGALVRLRALLAPDGLLLGAFVGDGSLPQLRRAVMSEGVRPIARLHPQIDLSAMGNLLQRIGFAMPVVDVEGLTVRYRDWFALVRDLRAAGLASRLTPAPPPLSREEAARIAAAFAAQADPDGRIAEQFRLVHFSGWAPHPDQPRPARRGSGAASLADALKPKP
;
A
#
# COMPACT_ATOMS: atom_id res chain seq x y z
N MET A 1 -16.21 -24.64 19.67
CA MET A 1 -16.44 -23.24 19.22
C MET A 1 -15.13 -22.80 18.57
N SER A 2 -15.10 -22.65 17.25
CA SER A 2 -13.86 -22.20 16.57
C SER A 2 -13.62 -20.75 16.97
N ASP A 3 -12.60 -20.52 17.79
CA ASP A 3 -12.17 -19.20 18.21
C ASP A 3 -11.59 -18.49 16.98
N THR A 4 -12.46 -17.81 16.23
CA THR A 4 -12.02 -17.02 15.08
C THR A 4 -11.21 -15.86 15.65
N PRO A 5 -9.92 -15.74 15.32
CA PRO A 5 -9.07 -14.70 15.89
C PRO A 5 -9.72 -13.34 15.68
N ALA A 6 -9.72 -12.53 16.73
CA ALA A 6 -10.28 -11.19 16.68
C ALA A 6 -9.58 -10.40 15.57
N LEU A 7 -10.38 -9.92 14.60
CA LEU A 7 -9.86 -9.10 13.52
C LEU A 7 -9.27 -7.81 14.11
N LEU A 8 -8.21 -7.28 13.49
CA LEU A 8 -7.70 -5.95 13.80
C LEU A 8 -8.46 -4.87 13.03
N PHE A 9 -8.84 -5.18 11.78
CA PHE A 9 -9.53 -4.27 10.88
C PHE A 9 -10.94 -4.77 10.54
N SER A 10 -11.91 -3.86 10.57
CA SER A 10 -13.31 -4.13 10.25
C SER A 10 -13.57 -4.10 8.73
N PRO A 11 -13.97 -5.22 8.09
CA PRO A 11 -14.34 -5.25 6.68
C PRO A 11 -15.49 -4.30 6.35
N LYS A 12 -16.48 -4.17 7.25
CA LYS A 12 -17.58 -3.21 7.10
C LYS A 12 -17.07 -1.76 6.99
N ARG A 13 -16.08 -1.39 7.81
CA ARG A 13 -15.47 -0.05 7.74
C ARG A 13 -14.65 0.13 6.48
N HIS A 14 -13.91 -0.90 6.06
CA HIS A 14 -13.19 -0.87 4.80
C HIS A 14 -14.14 -0.55 3.64
N ARG A 15 -15.19 -1.36 3.45
CA ARG A 15 -16.19 -1.16 2.38
C ARG A 15 -16.83 0.23 2.42
N SER A 16 -17.26 0.68 3.60
CA SER A 16 -17.85 2.01 3.76
C SER A 16 -16.90 3.16 3.41
N GLN A 17 -15.60 3.03 3.72
CA GLN A 17 -14.60 4.04 3.35
C GLN A 17 -14.38 4.09 1.84
N ARG A 18 -14.24 2.94 1.19
CA ARG A 18 -14.09 2.80 -0.26
C ARG A 18 -15.29 3.37 -1.02
N ASP A 19 -16.52 3.03 -0.63
CA ASP A 19 -17.75 3.60 -1.22
C ASP A 19 -17.87 5.12 -0.98
N ARG A 20 -17.29 5.63 0.12
CA ARG A 20 -17.21 7.08 0.34
C ARG A 20 -16.21 7.73 -0.62
N MET A 21 -15.05 7.11 -0.86
CA MET A 21 -14.05 7.64 -1.81
C MET A 21 -14.65 7.82 -3.20
N ALA A 22 -15.49 6.88 -3.65
CA ALA A 22 -16.19 6.95 -4.93
C ALA A 22 -17.11 8.19 -5.11
N ARG A 23 -17.50 8.84 -4.00
CA ARG A 23 -18.37 10.02 -4.00
C ARG A 23 -17.61 11.34 -3.87
N LEU A 24 -16.29 11.28 -3.73
CA LEU A 24 -15.46 12.48 -3.63
C LEU A 24 -15.14 13.03 -5.03
N PRO A 25 -14.90 14.34 -5.16
CA PRO A 25 -14.47 14.92 -6.43
C PRO A 25 -13.21 14.26 -6.98
N ALA A 26 -13.10 14.17 -8.31
CA ALA A 26 -11.87 13.80 -8.98
C ALA A 26 -10.74 14.74 -8.52
N GLY A 27 -9.65 14.18 -7.99
CA GLY A 27 -8.52 14.94 -7.42
C GLY A 27 -8.55 15.15 -5.90
N ALA A 28 -9.61 14.73 -5.18
CA ALA A 28 -9.63 14.81 -3.72
C ALA A 28 -8.56 13.90 -3.07
N ASN A 29 -8.19 12.81 -3.74
CA ASN A 29 -7.13 11.91 -3.33
C ASN A 29 -5.85 12.24 -4.10
N PHE A 30 -4.98 13.05 -3.50
CA PHE A 30 -3.68 13.38 -4.09
C PHE A 30 -2.73 12.18 -4.16
N LEU A 31 -2.92 11.17 -3.30
CA LEU A 31 -1.96 10.09 -3.13
C LEU A 31 -2.12 9.00 -4.20
N ALA A 32 -3.35 8.73 -4.65
CA ALA A 32 -3.62 7.77 -5.71
C ALA A 32 -2.79 8.00 -6.98
N PRO A 33 -2.79 9.20 -7.61
CA PRO A 33 -2.03 9.41 -8.84
C PRO A 33 -0.51 9.27 -8.61
N ILE A 34 0.02 9.67 -7.46
CA ILE A 34 1.45 9.49 -7.11
C ILE A 34 1.80 8.00 -7.02
N ILE A 35 0.97 7.21 -6.32
CA ILE A 35 1.16 5.76 -6.23
C ILE A 35 1.03 5.11 -7.62
N ALA A 36 0.05 5.51 -8.42
CA ALA A 36 -0.16 4.99 -9.76
C ALA A 36 1.06 5.24 -10.67
N GLU A 37 1.53 6.48 -10.73
CA GLU A 37 2.71 6.88 -11.51
C GLU A 37 3.95 6.08 -11.11
N THR A 38 4.25 6.03 -9.82
CA THR A 38 5.43 5.31 -9.31
C THR A 38 5.39 3.79 -9.54
N LEU A 39 4.19 3.18 -9.56
CA LEU A 39 4.03 1.77 -9.93
C LEU A 39 4.18 1.54 -11.43
N LEU A 40 3.63 2.43 -12.26
CA LEU A 40 3.75 2.34 -13.71
C LEU A 40 5.18 2.57 -14.19
N ASP A 41 5.91 3.49 -13.57
CA ASP A 41 7.34 3.69 -13.82
C ASP A 41 8.13 2.41 -13.54
N ARG A 42 7.89 1.76 -12.39
CA ARG A 42 8.51 0.47 -12.06
C ARG A 42 8.13 -0.62 -13.05
N LEU A 43 6.88 -0.65 -13.49
CA LEU A 43 6.39 -1.60 -14.48
C LEU A 43 7.03 -1.37 -15.86
N SER A 44 7.29 -0.12 -16.24
CA SER A 44 7.92 0.24 -17.52
C SER A 44 9.36 -0.30 -17.66
N MET A 45 10.02 -0.56 -16.54
CA MET A 45 11.37 -1.16 -16.49
C MET A 45 11.35 -2.68 -16.65
N VAL A 46 10.18 -3.31 -16.65
CA VAL A 46 10.01 -4.75 -16.73
C VAL A 46 9.81 -5.17 -18.18
N THR A 47 10.67 -6.06 -18.67
CA THR A 47 10.67 -6.53 -20.07
C THR A 47 9.73 -7.71 -20.34
N ARG A 48 8.85 -8.06 -19.39
CA ARG A 48 7.93 -9.20 -19.53
C ARG A 48 6.59 -8.71 -20.03
N ASP A 49 5.93 -9.54 -20.83
CA ASP A 49 4.56 -9.32 -21.25
C ASP A 49 3.59 -9.81 -20.18
N PHE A 50 2.55 -9.01 -19.90
CA PHE A 50 1.55 -9.31 -18.90
C PHE A 50 0.14 -9.37 -19.52
N PRO A 51 -0.22 -10.45 -20.23
CA PRO A 51 -1.49 -10.53 -20.94
C PRO A 51 -2.72 -10.61 -20.04
N ARG A 52 -2.57 -11.02 -18.76
CA ARG A 52 -3.66 -11.07 -17.78
C ARG A 52 -3.24 -10.33 -16.51
N THR A 53 -3.99 -9.29 -16.15
CA THR A 53 -3.66 -8.45 -15.00
C THR A 53 -4.81 -8.45 -13.98
N LEU A 54 -4.48 -8.58 -12.71
CA LEU A 54 -5.38 -8.31 -11.60
C LEU A 54 -5.01 -6.97 -10.95
N LEU A 55 -5.93 -6.03 -10.90
CA LEU A 55 -5.81 -4.80 -10.10
C LEU A 55 -6.58 -4.95 -8.79
N ILE A 56 -5.91 -4.79 -7.65
CA ILE A 56 -6.53 -4.83 -6.33
C ILE A 56 -6.91 -3.41 -5.89
N GLY A 57 -8.20 -3.12 -5.95
CA GLY A 57 -8.82 -1.84 -5.59
C GLY A 57 -9.11 -0.97 -6.80
N ALA A 58 -10.34 -0.47 -6.89
CA ALA A 58 -10.86 0.29 -8.03
C ALA A 58 -10.93 1.82 -7.80
N HIS A 59 -10.11 2.39 -6.91
CA HIS A 59 -10.26 3.80 -6.51
C HIS A 59 -9.62 4.80 -7.46
N ASP A 60 -8.71 4.34 -8.30
CA ASP A 60 -8.06 5.16 -9.29
C ASP A 60 -8.44 4.63 -10.67
N ALA A 61 -9.42 5.29 -11.29
CA ALA A 61 -9.86 4.95 -12.63
C ALA A 61 -8.76 5.18 -13.67
N ALA A 62 -7.90 6.18 -13.47
CA ALA A 62 -6.81 6.50 -14.40
C ALA A 62 -5.78 5.38 -14.45
N LEU A 63 -5.42 4.80 -13.29
CA LEU A 63 -4.54 3.62 -13.25
C LEU A 63 -5.17 2.42 -13.98
N ALA A 64 -6.46 2.16 -13.77
CA ALA A 64 -7.15 1.08 -14.48
C ALA A 64 -7.14 1.29 -16.00
N ASP A 65 -7.36 2.52 -16.47
CA ASP A 65 -7.33 2.87 -17.89
C ASP A 65 -5.92 2.76 -18.48
N GLN A 66 -4.89 3.18 -17.74
CA GLN A 66 -3.49 3.00 -18.15
C GLN A 66 -3.10 1.53 -18.25
N LEU A 67 -3.52 0.69 -17.30
CA LEU A 67 -3.29 -0.76 -17.38
C LEU A 67 -4.00 -1.36 -18.61
N ARG A 68 -5.25 -0.96 -18.90
CA ARG A 68 -5.95 -1.39 -20.13
C ARG A 68 -5.22 -0.95 -21.40
N ALA A 69 -4.67 0.26 -21.42
CA ALA A 69 -3.92 0.80 -22.56
C ALA A 69 -2.62 0.01 -22.84
N MET A 70 -2.10 -0.73 -21.85
CA MET A 70 -0.99 -1.67 -22.06
C MET A 70 -1.40 -2.96 -22.80
N GLY A 71 -2.67 -3.13 -23.15
CA GLY A 71 -3.16 -4.29 -23.92
C GLY A 71 -3.44 -5.54 -23.10
N THR A 72 -3.44 -5.45 -21.76
CA THR A 72 -3.76 -6.58 -20.87
C THR A 72 -5.27 -6.84 -20.77
N ARG A 73 -5.65 -8.09 -20.51
CA ARG A 73 -6.97 -8.43 -19.99
C ARG A 73 -7.01 -8.08 -18.50
N LEU A 74 -7.59 -6.93 -18.17
CA LEU A 74 -7.69 -6.41 -16.81
C LEU A 74 -8.92 -6.98 -16.08
N SER A 75 -8.68 -7.67 -14.97
CA SER A 75 -9.66 -7.95 -13.91
C SER A 75 -9.43 -7.02 -12.73
N ILE A 76 -10.50 -6.54 -12.10
CA ILE A 76 -10.41 -5.66 -10.93
C ILE A 76 -11.06 -6.35 -9.73
N LEU A 77 -10.38 -6.34 -8.59
CA LEU A 77 -10.91 -6.78 -7.30
C LEU A 77 -11.26 -5.54 -6.48
N GLU A 78 -12.47 -5.43 -5.94
CA GLU A 78 -12.87 -4.30 -5.10
C GLU A 78 -13.66 -4.79 -3.89
N ALA A 79 -13.28 -4.37 -2.69
CA ALA A 79 -13.98 -4.79 -1.48
C ALA A 79 -15.38 -4.19 -1.38
N ALA A 80 -15.58 -2.97 -1.90
CA ALA A 80 -16.78 -2.18 -1.70
C ALA A 80 -17.78 -2.34 -2.85
N PRO A 81 -18.99 -2.87 -2.59
CA PRO A 81 -19.98 -3.14 -3.63
C PRO A 81 -20.39 -1.92 -4.43
N GLY A 82 -20.48 -0.74 -3.79
CA GLY A 82 -20.86 0.49 -4.47
C GLY A 82 -19.82 0.90 -5.49
N LEU A 83 -18.54 0.93 -5.11
CA LEU A 83 -17.46 1.23 -6.05
C LEU A 83 -17.32 0.12 -7.13
N ALA A 84 -17.43 -1.14 -6.74
CA ALA A 84 -17.30 -2.27 -7.65
C ALA A 84 -18.34 -2.26 -8.78
N ALA A 85 -19.57 -1.83 -8.48
CA ALA A 85 -20.65 -1.71 -9.47
C ALA A 85 -20.34 -0.69 -10.59
N HIS A 86 -19.47 0.30 -10.35
CA HIS A 86 -19.09 1.30 -11.34
C HIS A 86 -17.87 0.88 -12.17
N SER A 87 -17.11 -0.11 -11.71
CA SER A 87 -15.83 -0.53 -12.31
C SER A 87 -15.86 -1.95 -12.86
N ASP A 88 -17.04 -2.60 -12.88
CA ASP A 88 -17.21 -4.03 -13.23
C ASP A 88 -16.22 -4.94 -12.45
N ALA A 89 -16.04 -4.65 -11.17
CA ALA A 89 -15.07 -5.33 -10.32
C ALA A 89 -15.68 -6.53 -9.59
N ILE A 90 -14.84 -7.53 -9.35
CA ILE A 90 -15.14 -8.68 -8.50
C ILE A 90 -15.19 -8.21 -7.05
N VAL A 91 -16.33 -8.40 -6.39
CA VAL A 91 -16.53 -7.95 -5.00
C VAL A 91 -15.89 -8.91 -4.01
N ALA A 92 -14.72 -8.56 -3.47
CA ALA A 92 -14.06 -9.34 -2.43
C ALA A 92 -12.97 -8.54 -1.67
N GLU A 93 -12.69 -8.95 -0.43
CA GLU A 93 -11.53 -8.45 0.31
C GLU A 93 -10.25 -9.09 -0.23
N ALA A 94 -9.13 -8.36 -0.22
CA ALA A 94 -7.86 -8.83 -0.78
C ALA A 94 -7.33 -10.12 -0.10
N ASP A 95 -7.54 -10.27 1.21
CA ASP A 95 -7.20 -11.48 1.98
C ASP A 95 -8.22 -12.61 1.87
N ARG A 96 -9.30 -12.41 1.09
CA ARG A 96 -10.37 -13.38 0.86
C ARG A 96 -10.67 -13.61 -0.62
N VAL A 97 -9.78 -13.16 -1.51
CA VAL A 97 -9.93 -13.40 -2.95
C VAL A 97 -10.05 -14.90 -3.21
N ASP A 98 -10.94 -15.31 -4.11
CA ASP A 98 -11.11 -16.72 -4.46
C ASP A 98 -11.25 -16.82 -5.98
N LEU A 99 -10.10 -16.91 -6.63
CA LEU A 99 -9.96 -16.95 -8.09
C LEU A 99 -9.11 -18.16 -8.46
N PRO A 100 -9.22 -18.67 -9.70
CA PRO A 100 -8.42 -19.82 -10.13
C PRO A 100 -6.93 -19.50 -10.06
N PHE A 101 -6.13 -20.49 -9.63
CA PHE A 101 -4.67 -20.35 -9.56
C PHE A 101 -4.05 -20.17 -10.94
N ALA A 102 -2.86 -19.57 -10.98
CA ALA A 102 -2.11 -19.29 -12.22
C ALA A 102 -2.91 -18.51 -13.29
N SER A 103 -3.85 -17.66 -12.86
CA SER A 103 -4.74 -16.90 -13.74
C SER A 103 -4.18 -15.55 -14.19
N PHE A 104 -3.13 -15.05 -13.53
CA PHE A 104 -2.63 -13.69 -13.77
C PHE A 104 -1.12 -13.69 -13.98
N ASP A 105 -0.67 -12.86 -14.91
CA ASP A 105 0.74 -12.64 -15.19
C ASP A 105 1.24 -11.41 -14.42
N LEU A 106 0.33 -10.48 -14.08
CA LEU A 106 0.60 -9.31 -13.24
C LEU A 106 -0.51 -9.14 -12.19
N ILE A 107 -0.11 -8.87 -10.95
CA ILE A 107 -1.01 -8.39 -9.90
C ILE A 107 -0.50 -7.02 -9.44
N VAL A 108 -1.33 -5.98 -9.57
CA VAL A 108 -1.04 -4.61 -9.11
C VAL A 108 -1.86 -4.32 -7.86
N TRP A 109 -1.20 -3.89 -6.78
CA TRP A 109 -1.84 -3.57 -5.49
C TRP A 109 -1.47 -2.15 -5.00
N PRO A 110 -2.14 -1.11 -5.51
CA PRO A 110 -1.84 0.30 -5.23
C PRO A 110 -2.45 0.77 -3.90
N GLY A 111 -2.01 0.20 -2.78
CA GLY A 111 -2.44 0.58 -1.44
C GLY A 111 -3.40 -0.40 -0.76
N GLY A 112 -3.48 -0.30 0.57
CA GLY A 112 -4.44 -1.03 1.39
C GLY A 112 -3.90 -2.31 2.03
N LEU A 113 -2.71 -2.80 1.65
CA LEU A 113 -2.03 -3.92 2.29
C LEU A 113 -1.83 -3.69 3.79
N ASP A 114 -1.54 -2.45 4.19
CA ASP A 114 -1.39 -1.97 5.57
C ASP A 114 -2.68 -2.07 6.42
N SER A 115 -3.79 -2.44 5.80
CA SER A 115 -5.10 -2.56 6.44
C SER A 115 -5.78 -3.92 6.25
N VAL A 116 -4.98 -4.94 5.92
CA VAL A 116 -5.39 -6.34 5.77
C VAL A 116 -5.19 -7.10 7.08
N ASN A 117 -6.11 -8.00 7.43
CA ASN A 117 -6.02 -8.76 8.69
C ASN A 117 -5.01 -9.90 8.61
N ASP A 118 -4.92 -10.58 7.47
CA ASP A 118 -3.96 -11.67 7.22
C ASP A 118 -3.08 -11.37 6.02
N VAL A 119 -2.10 -10.47 6.21
CA VAL A 119 -1.13 -10.10 5.17
C VAL A 119 -0.35 -11.34 4.66
N PRO A 120 0.17 -12.24 5.52
CA PRO A 120 0.84 -13.46 5.05
C PRO A 120 -0.08 -14.35 4.18
N GLY A 121 -1.31 -14.62 4.63
CA GLY A 121 -2.27 -15.43 3.89
C GLY A 121 -2.69 -14.80 2.56
N ALA A 122 -2.88 -13.47 2.54
CA ALA A 122 -3.12 -12.73 1.31
C ALA A 122 -1.96 -12.91 0.33
N LEU A 123 -0.71 -12.70 0.76
CA LEU A 123 0.47 -12.84 -0.10
C LEU A 123 0.68 -14.27 -0.61
N VAL A 124 0.46 -15.30 0.22
CA VAL A 124 0.47 -16.72 -0.20
C VAL A 124 -0.54 -16.93 -1.32
N ARG A 125 -1.75 -16.40 -1.14
CA ARG A 125 -2.82 -16.55 -2.11
C ARG A 125 -2.52 -15.81 -3.42
N LEU A 126 -2.08 -14.56 -3.35
CA LEU A 126 -1.69 -13.79 -4.53
C LEU A 126 -0.55 -14.48 -5.30
N ARG A 127 0.43 -15.05 -4.59
CA ARG A 127 1.48 -15.87 -5.22
C ARG A 127 0.92 -17.08 -5.97
N ALA A 128 -0.12 -17.73 -5.44
CA ALA A 128 -0.78 -18.86 -6.11
C ALA A 128 -1.67 -18.43 -7.30
N LEU A 129 -2.21 -17.20 -7.26
CA LEU A 129 -2.95 -16.62 -8.38
C LEU A 129 -2.05 -16.24 -9.56
N LEU A 130 -0.78 -15.94 -9.30
CA LEU A 130 0.20 -15.68 -10.34
C LEU A 130 0.55 -16.96 -11.12
N ALA A 131 0.60 -16.84 -12.44
CA ALA A 131 1.24 -17.82 -13.30
C ALA A 131 2.74 -17.90 -13.00
N PRO A 132 3.42 -18.98 -13.39
CA PRO A 132 4.88 -19.03 -13.29
C PRO A 132 5.52 -17.83 -14.01
N ASP A 133 6.50 -17.20 -13.38
CA ASP A 133 7.11 -15.94 -13.82
C ASP A 133 6.18 -14.72 -13.84
N GLY A 134 5.02 -14.80 -13.20
CA GLY A 134 4.15 -13.65 -12.97
C GLY A 134 4.68 -12.71 -11.88
N LEU A 135 4.33 -11.43 -11.98
CA LEU A 135 4.80 -10.36 -11.10
C LEU A 135 3.70 -9.88 -10.14
N LEU A 136 4.00 -9.83 -8.84
CA LEU A 136 3.28 -8.99 -7.88
C LEU A 136 4.01 -7.64 -7.76
N LEU A 137 3.27 -6.54 -7.88
CA LEU A 137 3.78 -5.18 -7.70
C LEU A 137 2.76 -4.37 -6.88
N GLY A 138 3.21 -3.71 -5.82
CA GLY A 138 2.30 -2.93 -4.98
C GLY A 138 3.00 -1.85 -4.18
N ALA A 139 2.18 -1.03 -3.54
CA ALA A 139 2.62 0.03 -2.65
C ALA A 139 1.67 0.16 -1.44
N PHE A 140 2.15 0.70 -0.33
CA PHE A 140 1.31 1.08 0.81
C PHE A 140 1.99 2.18 1.64
N VAL A 141 1.23 2.83 2.53
CA VAL A 141 1.79 3.82 3.47
C VAL A 141 2.39 3.07 4.67
N GLY A 142 3.72 3.04 4.75
CA GLY A 142 4.47 2.26 5.71
C GLY A 142 4.91 3.02 6.96
N ASP A 143 5.78 2.36 7.72
CA ASP A 143 6.30 2.84 8.99
C ASP A 143 7.06 4.16 8.88
N GLY A 144 6.94 4.99 9.91
CA GLY A 144 7.47 6.35 9.95
C GLY A 144 6.62 7.39 9.24
N SER A 145 5.44 7.01 8.72
CA SER A 145 4.49 7.98 8.17
C SER A 145 3.66 8.65 9.26
N LEU A 146 3.25 9.88 8.99
CA LEU A 146 2.43 10.74 9.83
C LEU A 146 3.03 11.07 11.22
N PRO A 147 4.35 11.36 11.35
CA PRO A 147 4.94 11.56 12.67
C PRO A 147 4.39 12.79 13.41
N GLN A 148 4.03 13.87 12.71
CA GLN A 148 3.47 15.07 13.34
C GLN A 148 2.06 14.80 13.89
N LEU A 149 1.22 14.13 13.10
CA LEU A 149 -0.10 13.67 13.55
C LEU A 149 0.01 12.68 14.72
N ARG A 150 0.93 11.70 14.64
CA ARG A 150 1.14 10.71 15.71
C ARG A 150 1.48 11.37 17.03
N ARG A 151 2.35 12.38 17.04
CA ARG A 151 2.63 13.19 18.24
C ARG A 151 1.42 13.99 18.70
N ALA A 152 0.71 14.64 17.78
CA ALA A 152 -0.44 15.49 18.11
C ALA A 152 -1.59 14.70 18.76
N VAL A 153 -1.86 13.46 18.34
CA VAL A 153 -2.91 12.63 18.95
C VAL A 153 -2.54 12.07 20.34
N MET A 154 -1.27 12.20 20.75
CA MET A 154 -0.78 11.84 22.07
C MET A 154 -0.69 13.04 23.03
N SER A 155 -1.21 14.20 22.65
CA SER A 155 -1.19 15.40 23.49
C SER A 155 -1.99 15.22 24.79
N GLU A 156 -1.57 15.91 25.85
CA GLU A 156 -2.26 15.91 27.14
C GLU A 156 -3.75 16.30 27.02
N GLY A 157 -4.62 15.57 27.72
CA GLY A 157 -6.07 15.76 27.67
C GLY A 157 -6.75 15.07 26.48
N VAL A 158 -6.02 14.34 25.64
CA VAL A 158 -6.57 13.44 24.62
C VAL A 158 -6.53 12.01 25.14
N ARG A 159 -7.64 11.27 25.03
CA ARG A 159 -7.68 9.88 25.49
C ARG A 159 -6.66 9.02 24.72
N PRO A 160 -5.80 8.23 25.39
CA PRO A 160 -4.74 7.43 24.77
C PRO A 160 -5.33 6.15 24.16
N ILE A 161 -6.00 6.31 23.02
CA ILE A 161 -6.65 5.21 22.27
C ILE A 161 -5.95 5.06 20.92
N ALA A 162 -5.74 3.82 20.47
CA ALA A 162 -5.24 3.55 19.13
C ALA A 162 -6.21 4.10 18.07
N ARG A 163 -5.76 5.13 17.35
CA ARG A 163 -6.53 5.78 16.27
C ARG A 163 -5.92 5.57 14.89
N LEU A 164 -4.61 5.32 14.83
CA LEU A 164 -3.89 5.00 13.60
C LEU A 164 -3.68 3.49 13.49
N HIS A 165 -3.54 3.00 12.26
CA HIS A 165 -3.14 1.62 12.03
C HIS A 165 -1.69 1.40 12.52
N PRO A 166 -1.35 0.18 12.99
CA PRO A 166 0.03 -0.27 12.99
C PRO A 166 0.61 -0.14 11.59
N GLN A 167 1.85 0.31 11.49
CA GLN A 167 2.51 0.45 10.20
C GLN A 167 3.51 -0.69 9.99
N ILE A 168 3.63 -1.12 8.75
CA ILE A 168 4.57 -2.17 8.34
C ILE A 168 5.86 -1.47 7.89
N ASP A 169 6.99 -1.89 8.43
CA ASP A 169 8.30 -1.41 8.02
C ASP A 169 8.85 -2.18 6.79
N LEU A 170 9.86 -1.59 6.14
CA LEU A 170 10.48 -2.15 4.94
C LEU A 170 11.07 -3.55 5.18
N SER A 171 11.74 -3.75 6.32
CA SER A 171 12.41 -5.02 6.64
C SER A 171 11.40 -6.14 6.86
N ALA A 172 10.31 -5.84 7.57
CA ALA A 172 9.20 -6.76 7.80
C ALA A 172 8.56 -7.21 6.49
N MET A 173 8.31 -6.27 5.56
CA MET A 173 7.77 -6.59 4.23
C MET A 173 8.74 -7.46 3.43
N GLY A 174 10.03 -7.11 3.38
CA GLY A 174 11.04 -7.87 2.65
C GLY A 174 11.23 -9.30 3.18
N ASN A 175 11.31 -9.43 4.50
CA ASN A 175 11.37 -10.74 5.17
C ASN A 175 10.11 -11.57 4.90
N LEU A 176 8.94 -10.94 4.87
CA LEU A 176 7.69 -11.63 4.58
C LEU A 176 7.65 -12.17 3.16
N LEU A 177 7.99 -11.36 2.14
CA LEU A 177 8.03 -11.82 0.74
C LEU A 177 8.97 -13.02 0.56
N GLN A 178 10.16 -12.98 1.18
CA GLN A 178 11.11 -14.09 1.16
C GLN A 178 10.52 -15.34 1.81
N ARG A 179 9.91 -15.21 3.00
CA ARG A 179 9.28 -16.32 3.71
C ARG A 179 8.09 -16.93 2.96
N ILE A 180 7.33 -16.12 2.23
CA ILE A 180 6.24 -16.59 1.37
C ILE A 180 6.76 -17.29 0.11
N GLY A 181 8.04 -17.10 -0.23
CA GLY A 181 8.69 -17.77 -1.37
C GLY A 181 8.48 -17.04 -2.70
N PHE A 182 8.32 -15.72 -2.68
CA PHE A 182 8.49 -14.93 -3.90
C PHE A 182 9.95 -14.93 -4.33
N ALA A 183 10.19 -15.05 -5.63
CA ALA A 183 11.50 -14.90 -6.23
C ALA A 183 11.83 -13.42 -6.44
N MET A 184 13.11 -13.07 -6.34
CA MET A 184 13.64 -11.71 -6.54
C MET A 184 12.81 -10.62 -5.80
N PRO A 185 12.57 -10.75 -4.49
CA PRO A 185 11.77 -9.77 -3.77
C PRO A 185 12.53 -8.44 -3.68
N VAL A 186 11.87 -7.36 -4.06
CA VAL A 186 12.38 -6.00 -3.93
C VAL A 186 11.42 -5.22 -3.03
N VAL A 187 11.98 -4.50 -2.06
CA VAL A 187 11.23 -3.55 -1.25
C VAL A 187 12.05 -2.28 -1.13
N ASP A 188 11.41 -1.15 -1.43
CA ASP A 188 12.00 0.16 -1.34
C ASP A 188 11.01 1.14 -0.70
N VAL A 189 11.51 2.31 -0.29
CA VAL A 189 10.68 3.35 0.32
C VAL A 189 10.93 4.67 -0.39
N GLU A 190 9.84 5.33 -0.75
CA GLU A 190 9.82 6.70 -1.21
C GLU A 190 9.24 7.62 -0.12
N GLY A 191 9.94 8.72 0.16
CA GLY A 191 9.50 9.72 1.12
C GLY A 191 8.76 10.87 0.42
N LEU A 192 7.50 11.08 0.79
CA LEU A 192 6.68 12.18 0.31
C LEU A 192 6.40 13.16 1.46
N THR A 193 6.90 14.38 1.33
CA THR A 193 6.64 15.48 2.26
C THR A 193 5.44 16.29 1.79
N VAL A 194 4.41 16.39 2.63
CA VAL A 194 3.21 17.18 2.32
C VAL A 194 3.06 18.31 3.35
N ARG A 195 2.91 19.55 2.88
CA ARG A 195 2.79 20.73 3.75
C ARG A 195 1.33 21.09 4.00
N TYR A 196 0.89 20.96 5.25
CA TYR A 196 -0.47 21.26 5.68
C TYR A 196 -0.57 22.63 6.35
N ARG A 197 -1.68 23.32 6.13
CA ARG A 197 -2.02 24.55 6.87
C ARG A 197 -2.53 24.29 8.29
N ASP A 198 -3.22 23.17 8.48
CA ASP A 198 -3.90 22.83 9.71
C ASP A 198 -4.21 21.32 9.75
N TRP A 199 -4.58 20.82 10.92
CA TRP A 199 -4.93 19.43 11.14
C TRP A 199 -6.18 18.98 10.37
N PHE A 200 -7.14 19.88 10.13
CA PHE A 200 -8.39 19.54 9.43
C PHE A 200 -8.14 19.28 7.93
N ALA A 201 -7.21 20.00 7.32
CA ALA A 201 -6.75 19.75 5.96
C ALA A 201 -6.12 18.36 5.85
N LEU A 202 -5.23 17.99 6.78
CA LEU A 202 -4.67 16.64 6.85
C LEU A 202 -5.75 15.57 6.99
N VAL A 203 -6.70 15.74 7.92
CA VAL A 203 -7.79 14.77 8.13
C VAL A 203 -8.66 14.60 6.88
N ARG A 204 -8.92 15.67 6.14
CA ARG A 204 -9.67 15.60 4.89
C ARG A 204 -8.93 14.76 3.85
N ASP A 205 -7.63 14.97 3.70
CA ASP A 205 -6.84 14.28 2.68
C ASP A 205 -6.63 12.80 3.07
N LEU A 206 -6.41 12.48 4.36
CA LEU A 206 -6.39 11.10 4.84
C LEU A 206 -7.72 10.37 4.59
N ARG A 207 -8.85 11.07 4.73
CA ARG A 207 -10.18 10.50 4.43
C ARG A 207 -10.38 10.26 2.95
N ALA A 208 -9.84 11.13 2.10
CA ALA A 208 -9.90 11.02 0.65
C ALA A 208 -8.98 9.92 0.12
N ALA A 209 -7.80 9.75 0.72
CA ALA A 209 -6.85 8.68 0.44
C ALA A 209 -7.25 7.30 1.00
N GLY A 210 -8.34 7.22 1.76
CA GLY A 210 -8.79 5.97 2.38
C GLY A 210 -7.92 5.50 3.56
N LEU A 211 -7.09 6.38 4.12
CA LEU A 211 -6.17 6.13 5.25
C LEU A 211 -6.84 6.39 6.62
N ALA A 212 -8.17 6.47 6.67
CA ALA A 212 -8.89 6.62 7.91
C ALA A 212 -8.94 5.30 8.69
N SER A 213 -8.96 5.39 10.03
CA SER A 213 -8.97 4.22 10.91
C SER A 213 -10.05 3.19 10.57
N ARG A 214 -9.62 1.92 10.49
CA ARG A 214 -10.45 0.73 10.24
C ARG A 214 -10.47 -0.22 11.43
N LEU A 215 -9.86 0.19 12.56
CA LEU A 215 -9.67 -0.66 13.73
C LEU A 215 -10.99 -1.22 14.27
N THR A 216 -10.93 -2.41 14.85
CA THR A 216 -12.04 -3.03 15.59
C THR A 216 -11.57 -3.44 17.01
N PRO A 217 -12.34 -3.10 18.07
CA PRO A 217 -13.49 -2.20 18.04
C PRO A 217 -13.10 -0.80 17.55
N ALA A 218 -14.08 -0.09 17.01
CA ALA A 218 -13.83 1.25 16.50
C ALA A 218 -13.39 2.20 17.62
N PRO A 219 -12.39 3.06 17.39
CA PRO A 219 -12.07 4.09 18.36
C PRO A 219 -13.31 5.00 18.53
N PRO A 220 -13.66 5.39 19.77
CA PRO A 220 -14.76 6.32 20.01
C PRO A 220 -14.48 7.66 19.31
N PRO A 221 -15.53 8.38 18.86
CA PRO A 221 -15.37 9.71 18.32
C PRO A 221 -14.61 10.64 19.27
N LEU A 222 -13.84 11.57 18.71
CA LEU A 222 -13.21 12.63 19.47
C LEU A 222 -14.28 13.55 20.05
N SER A 223 -14.12 13.97 21.31
CA SER A 223 -14.85 15.10 21.85
C SER A 223 -14.40 16.39 21.15
N ARG A 224 -15.18 17.47 21.27
CA ARG A 224 -14.78 18.79 20.75
C ARG A 224 -13.48 19.28 21.39
N GLU A 225 -13.32 19.02 22.69
CA GLU A 225 -12.12 19.39 23.43
C GLU A 225 -10.89 18.59 22.96
N GLU A 226 -11.02 17.28 22.78
CA GLU A 226 -9.93 16.45 22.26
C GLU A 226 -9.52 16.90 20.85
N ALA A 227 -10.50 17.17 19.97
CA ALA A 227 -10.23 17.67 18.63
C ALA A 227 -9.50 19.03 18.65
N ALA A 228 -9.90 19.94 19.54
CA ALA A 228 -9.22 21.23 19.71
C ALA A 228 -7.78 21.07 20.22
N ARG A 229 -7.54 20.17 21.18
CA ARG A 229 -6.21 19.86 21.71
C ARG A 229 -5.29 19.26 20.64
N ILE A 230 -5.79 18.30 19.85
CA ILE A 230 -5.03 17.72 18.74
C ILE A 230 -4.70 18.79 17.69
N ALA A 231 -5.68 19.64 17.33
CA ALA A 231 -5.47 20.70 16.36
C ALA A 231 -4.39 21.70 16.84
N ALA A 232 -4.43 22.09 18.11
CA ALA A 232 -3.44 22.98 18.71
C ALA A 232 -2.04 22.32 18.78
N ALA A 233 -1.97 21.06 19.21
CA ALA A 233 -0.71 20.30 19.26
C ALA A 233 -0.11 20.04 17.86
N PHE A 234 -0.95 19.92 16.84
CA PHE A 234 -0.50 19.83 15.45
C PHE A 234 0.04 21.19 14.96
N ALA A 235 -0.69 22.28 15.20
CA ALA A 235 -0.27 23.63 14.82
C ALA A 235 1.04 24.08 15.50
N ALA A 236 1.28 23.64 16.73
CA ALA A 236 2.52 23.93 17.46
C ALA A 236 3.78 23.32 16.82
N GLN A 237 3.62 22.42 15.83
CA GLN A 237 4.72 21.81 15.07
C GLN A 237 4.98 22.52 13.74
N ALA A 238 4.42 23.72 13.53
CA ALA A 238 4.61 24.48 12.30
C ALA A 238 6.05 24.99 12.15
N ASP A 239 6.55 24.96 10.93
CA ASP A 239 7.78 25.60 10.52
C ASP A 239 7.62 27.14 10.52
N PRO A 240 8.70 27.94 10.33
CA PRO A 240 8.61 29.41 10.32
C PRO A 240 7.64 30.01 9.28
N ASP A 241 7.26 29.26 8.25
CA ASP A 241 6.27 29.67 7.25
C ASP A 241 4.80 29.42 7.68
N GLY A 242 4.61 28.91 8.91
CA GLY A 242 3.29 28.59 9.48
C GLY A 242 2.65 27.31 8.91
N ARG A 243 3.40 26.49 8.16
CA ARG A 243 2.93 25.20 7.65
C ARG A 243 3.58 24.04 8.40
N ILE A 244 2.88 22.91 8.44
CA ILE A 244 3.36 21.69 9.07
C ILE A 244 3.77 20.72 7.97
N ALA A 245 5.04 20.34 7.93
CA ALA A 245 5.51 19.25 7.08
C ALA A 245 5.13 17.90 7.70
N GLU A 246 4.31 17.13 7.00
CA GLU A 246 3.96 15.76 7.35
C GLU A 246 4.61 14.79 6.36
N GLN A 247 5.11 13.65 6.86
CA GLN A 247 5.78 12.65 6.03
C GLN A 247 4.86 11.47 5.70
N PHE A 248 4.81 11.09 4.44
CA PHE A 248 4.25 9.83 3.95
C PHE A 248 5.40 8.98 3.44
N ARG A 249 5.54 7.77 3.96
CA ARG A 249 6.54 6.81 3.51
C ARG A 249 5.83 5.75 2.69
N LEU A 250 5.97 5.84 1.38
CA LEU A 250 5.37 4.90 0.44
C LEU A 250 6.34 3.73 0.33
N VAL A 251 5.94 2.59 0.87
CA VAL A 251 6.69 1.34 0.75
C VAL A 251 6.23 0.67 -0.52
N HIS A 252 7.13 0.54 -1.50
CA HIS A 252 6.90 -0.23 -2.71
C HIS A 252 7.45 -1.63 -2.51
N PHE A 253 6.76 -2.61 -3.05
CA PHE A 253 7.17 -4.00 -2.96
C PHE A 253 6.87 -4.74 -4.26
N SER A 254 7.74 -5.66 -4.61
CA SER A 254 7.53 -6.55 -5.73
C SER A 254 8.12 -7.93 -5.47
N GLY A 255 7.60 -8.92 -6.18
CA GLY A 255 8.06 -10.29 -6.09
C GLY A 255 7.49 -11.13 -7.22
N TRP A 256 8.29 -12.06 -7.71
CA TRP A 256 7.94 -12.92 -8.82
C TRP A 256 7.44 -14.28 -8.32
N ALA A 257 6.45 -14.84 -8.98
CA ALA A 257 6.11 -16.24 -8.81
C ALA A 257 7.30 -17.10 -9.30
N PRO A 258 7.77 -18.09 -8.51
CA PRO A 258 8.94 -18.87 -8.89
C PRO A 258 8.82 -19.54 -10.26
N HIS A 259 9.88 -19.45 -11.07
CA HIS A 259 9.97 -20.13 -12.37
C HIS A 259 11.41 -20.64 -12.62
N PRO A 260 11.61 -21.81 -13.26
CA PRO A 260 12.94 -22.39 -13.48
C PRO A 260 13.91 -21.49 -14.27
N ASP A 261 13.39 -20.67 -15.18
CA ASP A 261 14.19 -19.81 -16.07
C ASP A 261 14.58 -18.46 -15.43
N GLN A 262 14.17 -18.22 -14.18
CA GLN A 262 14.57 -17.02 -13.47
C GLN A 262 16.06 -17.03 -13.15
N PRO A 263 16.75 -15.86 -13.22
CA PRO A 263 18.15 -15.74 -12.86
C PRO A 263 18.39 -16.28 -11.45
N ARG A 264 19.25 -17.28 -11.33
CA ARG A 264 19.66 -17.79 -10.02
C ARG A 264 20.74 -16.88 -9.44
N PRO A 265 20.68 -16.51 -8.15
CA PRO A 265 21.79 -15.84 -7.50
C PRO A 265 23.08 -16.61 -7.72
N ALA A 266 24.15 -15.89 -8.06
CA ALA A 266 25.46 -16.52 -8.24
C ALA A 266 25.86 -17.24 -6.93
N ARG A 267 26.50 -18.41 -7.05
CA ARG A 267 26.92 -19.17 -5.87
C ARG A 267 27.87 -18.29 -5.05
N ARG A 268 27.67 -18.19 -3.73
CA ARG A 268 28.57 -17.41 -2.87
C ARG A 268 30.02 -17.86 -3.10
N GLY A 269 30.90 -16.93 -3.48
CA GLY A 269 32.30 -17.20 -3.85
C GLY A 269 32.55 -17.43 -5.35
N SER A 270 31.55 -17.34 -6.23
CA SER A 270 31.70 -17.48 -7.68
C SER A 270 32.18 -16.21 -8.40
N GLY A 271 32.75 -15.25 -7.67
CA GLY A 271 33.31 -14.03 -8.27
C GLY A 271 34.56 -14.39 -9.05
N ALA A 272 34.50 -14.35 -10.39
CA ALA A 272 35.63 -14.65 -11.26
C ALA A 272 36.62 -13.49 -11.39
N ALA A 273 36.23 -12.29 -10.98
CA ALA A 273 37.04 -11.08 -11.04
C ALA A 273 37.11 -10.42 -9.65
N SER A 274 38.32 -10.02 -9.27
CA SER A 274 38.58 -9.27 -8.04
C SER A 274 38.22 -7.80 -8.24
N LEU A 275 37.35 -7.27 -7.38
CA LEU A 275 37.02 -5.85 -7.34
C LEU A 275 38.29 -4.99 -7.09
N ALA A 276 39.24 -5.53 -6.32
CA ALA A 276 40.51 -4.86 -6.05
C ALA A 276 41.40 -4.74 -7.29
N ASP A 277 41.33 -5.71 -8.21
CA ASP A 277 42.09 -5.64 -9.46
C ASP A 277 41.45 -4.71 -10.49
N ALA A 278 40.12 -4.58 -10.48
CA ALA A 278 39.39 -3.63 -11.33
C ALA A 278 39.59 -2.15 -10.91
N LEU A 279 39.93 -1.92 -9.64
CA LEU A 279 40.14 -0.58 -9.06
C LEU A 279 41.60 -0.12 -9.09
N LYS A 280 42.53 -0.94 -9.60
CA LYS A 280 43.92 -0.50 -9.79
C LYS A 280 43.97 0.54 -10.92
N PRO A 281 44.65 1.68 -10.72
CA PRO A 281 44.86 2.64 -11.79
C PRO A 281 45.63 1.97 -12.94
N LYS A 282 45.12 2.11 -14.16
CA LYS A 282 45.82 1.62 -15.36
C LYS A 282 47.13 2.40 -15.53
N PRO A 283 48.22 1.73 -15.95
CA PRO A 283 49.50 2.38 -16.23
C PRO A 283 49.40 3.36 -17.40
#